data_AF-A0A7G1IFD0-F1
#
_entry.id   AF-A0A7G1IFD0-F1
#
_cell.length_a   1.000
_cell.length_b   1.000
_cell.length_c   1.000
_cell.angle_alpha   90.00
_cell.angle_beta   90.00
_cell.angle_gamma   90.00
#
_symmetry.space_group_name_H-M   'P 1'
#
loop_
_entity.id
_entity.type
_entity.pdbx_description
1 polymer ?
#
loop_
_entity_poly.entity_id
_entity_poly.type
_entity_poly.pdbx_seq_one_letter_code
_entity_poly.pdbx_strand_id
1 'polypeptide(L)'
;MTWQHINTDGLGYRYGRVKAKQGDNLPRFEEQYLSPDSNVEEIVDGFQSVYRLLTSHREQLLAPDSPFREIFTYPARFILRSTMHYMSVLNSACHPDCLREGIDFDIQLDVLSRPFLHDKRRLELWPLVREEVAACWRTDVPKFTARGDSDSLVLPSGETAQACFTDSAFNQSQQNLSHFGEDDLCWQVKLIRGRWMRAMQEDSSGMPRPPSTTTSRWSRWTGRNWWTRRSRWDAVWNAPQFAKPMASRDGWFSRAYLRVTNSLCGQWNWNSTTAGAG
;
A
#
# COMPACT_ATOMS: atom_id res chain seq x y z
N MET A 1 8.70 -9.72 -16.26
CA MET A 1 8.79 -9.62 -17.73
C MET A 1 10.23 -9.85 -18.13
N THR A 2 10.48 -10.36 -19.33
CA THR A 2 11.84 -10.57 -19.85
C THR A 2 11.91 -10.20 -21.33
N TRP A 3 12.96 -9.47 -21.69
CA TRP A 3 13.32 -9.23 -23.09
C TRP A 3 13.93 -10.50 -23.68
N GLN A 4 13.46 -10.89 -24.86
CA GLN A 4 13.98 -12.04 -25.62
C GLN A 4 14.70 -11.53 -26.87
N HIS A 5 15.73 -12.26 -27.28
CA HIS A 5 16.50 -11.97 -28.50
C HIS A 5 17.07 -10.53 -28.50
N ILE A 6 17.63 -10.12 -27.35
CA ILE A 6 18.26 -8.81 -27.14
C ILE A 6 19.32 -8.57 -28.22
N ASN A 7 19.29 -7.40 -28.85
CA ASN A 7 20.18 -6.98 -29.94
C ASN A 7 20.05 -7.79 -31.26
N THR A 8 18.87 -8.34 -31.55
CA THR A 8 18.55 -8.97 -32.84
C THR A 8 17.27 -8.40 -33.45
N ASP A 9 17.04 -8.66 -34.73
CA ASP A 9 15.78 -8.38 -35.44
C ASP A 9 14.58 -9.13 -34.85
N GLY A 10 14.82 -10.23 -34.12
CA GLY A 10 13.83 -10.98 -33.36
C GLY A 10 13.50 -10.41 -31.97
N LEU A 11 13.99 -9.20 -31.62
CA LEU A 11 13.76 -8.59 -30.30
C LEU A 11 12.27 -8.58 -29.95
N GLY A 12 11.92 -9.26 -28.85
CA GLY A 12 10.54 -9.46 -28.45
C GLY A 12 10.34 -9.37 -26.95
N TYR A 13 9.17 -8.91 -26.55
CA TYR A 13 8.79 -8.76 -25.14
C TYR A 13 7.89 -9.92 -24.69
N ARG A 14 8.23 -10.59 -23.57
CA ARG A 14 7.38 -11.64 -23.00
C ARG A 14 7.05 -11.46 -21.51
N TYR A 15 5.80 -11.80 -21.22
CA TYR A 15 5.30 -11.95 -19.85
C TYR A 15 5.58 -13.37 -19.37
N GLY A 16 6.20 -13.48 -18.20
CA GLY A 16 6.50 -14.75 -17.55
C GLY A 16 6.34 -14.61 -16.04
N ARG A 17 6.13 -15.75 -15.36
CA ARG A 17 6.10 -15.77 -13.89
C ARG A 17 7.50 -15.51 -13.36
N VAL A 18 7.61 -14.55 -12.45
CA VAL A 18 8.82 -14.31 -11.67
C VAL A 18 8.60 -14.97 -10.32
N LYS A 19 9.55 -15.79 -9.85
CA LYS A 19 9.53 -16.26 -8.47
C LYS A 19 9.79 -15.07 -7.56
N ALA A 20 8.94 -14.87 -6.55
CA ALA A 20 9.25 -13.89 -5.51
C ALA A 20 10.60 -14.27 -4.89
N LYS A 21 11.54 -13.34 -4.86
CA LYS A 21 12.81 -13.54 -4.15
C LYS A 21 12.47 -13.57 -2.66
N GLN A 22 12.90 -14.61 -1.95
CA GLN A 22 12.84 -14.63 -0.49
C GLN A 22 13.70 -13.47 0.03
N GLY A 23 13.16 -12.68 0.95
CA GLY A 23 13.89 -11.56 1.53
C GLY A 23 15.04 -12.05 2.41
N ASP A 24 16.09 -11.24 2.50
CA ASP A 24 17.26 -11.51 3.34
C ASP A 24 17.02 -11.13 4.82
N ASN A 25 15.75 -11.07 5.25
CA ASN A 25 15.30 -10.56 6.55
C ASN A 25 15.06 -11.65 7.61
N LEU A 26 15.34 -12.91 7.29
CA LEU A 26 15.25 -14.02 8.24
C LEU A 26 16.57 -14.18 8.99
N PRO A 27 16.54 -14.34 10.33
CA PRO A 27 17.73 -14.67 11.10
C PRO A 27 18.43 -15.92 10.56
N ARG A 28 19.76 -15.94 10.65
CA ARG A 28 20.60 -17.05 10.22
C ARG A 28 21.48 -17.53 11.36
N PHE A 29 21.52 -18.83 11.56
CA PHE A 29 22.46 -19.51 12.45
C PHE A 29 23.10 -20.68 11.70
N GLU A 30 24.44 -20.74 11.67
CA GLU A 30 25.20 -21.77 10.94
C GLU A 30 24.69 -22.03 9.50
N GLU A 31 24.52 -20.95 8.72
CA GLU A 31 24.00 -20.94 7.33
C GLU A 31 22.52 -21.37 7.16
N GLN A 32 21.81 -21.68 8.24
CA GLN A 32 20.40 -22.06 8.20
C GLN A 32 19.51 -20.87 8.57
N TYR A 33 18.46 -20.65 7.77
CA TYR A 33 17.43 -19.70 8.09
C TYR A 33 16.54 -20.24 9.21
N LEU A 34 16.32 -19.41 10.23
CA LEU A 34 15.42 -19.73 11.32
C LEU A 34 14.03 -19.18 11.00
N SER A 35 13.02 -20.05 11.09
CA SER A 35 11.62 -19.61 10.95
C SER A 35 11.19 -18.87 12.22
N PRO A 36 10.47 -17.73 12.11
CA PRO A 36 9.89 -17.06 13.26
C PRO A 36 8.71 -17.85 13.88
N ASP A 37 8.21 -18.89 13.20
CA ASP A 37 7.01 -19.61 13.62
C ASP A 37 7.20 -20.35 14.96
N SER A 38 8.43 -20.73 15.29
CA SER A 38 8.78 -21.33 16.59
C SER A 38 8.92 -20.30 17.72
N ASN A 39 8.93 -19.00 17.41
CA ASN A 39 9.22 -17.93 18.37
C ASN A 39 8.09 -16.90 18.49
N VAL A 40 6.87 -17.29 18.15
CA VAL A 40 5.70 -16.39 18.14
C VAL A 40 5.42 -15.85 19.54
N GLU A 41 5.55 -16.68 20.58
CA GLU A 41 5.25 -16.26 21.95
C GLU A 41 6.32 -15.28 22.48
N GLU A 42 7.60 -15.47 22.15
CA GLU A 42 8.65 -14.51 22.49
C GLU A 42 8.47 -13.17 21.77
N ILE A 43 8.00 -13.17 20.52
CA ILE A 43 7.65 -11.95 19.79
C ILE A 43 6.47 -11.24 20.46
N VAL A 44 5.45 -12.00 20.86
CA VAL A 44 4.28 -11.47 21.58
C VAL A 44 4.69 -10.89 22.93
N ASP A 45 5.52 -11.58 23.70
CA ASP A 45 6.00 -11.14 25.00
C ASP A 45 6.83 -9.85 24.89
N GLY A 46 7.73 -9.78 23.90
CA GLY A 46 8.50 -8.57 23.61
C GLY A 46 7.61 -7.39 23.22
N PHE A 47 6.60 -7.64 22.37
CA PHE A 47 5.61 -6.64 22.00
C PHE A 47 4.81 -6.14 23.21
N GLN A 48 4.30 -7.03 24.04
CA GLN A 48 3.54 -6.68 25.25
C GLN A 48 4.39 -5.90 26.24
N SER A 49 5.66 -6.27 26.40
CA SER A 49 6.60 -5.59 27.29
C SER A 49 6.81 -4.13 26.86
N VAL A 50 7.07 -3.88 25.57
CA VAL A 50 7.23 -2.52 25.04
C VAL A 50 5.92 -1.74 25.10
N TYR A 51 4.79 -2.36 24.77
CA TYR A 51 3.48 -1.70 24.85
C TYR A 51 3.19 -1.21 26.28
N ARG A 52 3.38 -2.06 27.28
CA ARG A 52 3.16 -1.71 28.70
C ARG A 52 4.14 -0.66 29.18
N LEU A 53 5.40 -0.71 28.75
CA LEU A 53 6.39 0.34 29.02
C LEU A 53 5.89 1.69 28.50
N LEU A 54 5.51 1.78 27.23
CA LEU A 54 4.96 3.00 26.62
C LEU A 54 3.69 3.48 27.34
N THR A 55 2.82 2.55 27.74
CA THR A 55 1.59 2.84 28.50
C THR A 55 1.91 3.46 29.86
N SER A 56 2.92 2.93 30.55
CA SER A 56 3.36 3.43 31.87
C SER A 56 4.03 4.80 31.83
N HIS A 57 4.54 5.22 30.67
CA HIS A 57 5.17 6.53 30.45
C HIS A 57 4.33 7.45 29.57
N ARG A 58 3.03 7.13 29.38
CA ARG A 58 2.11 7.87 28.52
C ARG A 58 2.07 9.37 28.83
N GLU A 59 1.98 9.75 30.10
CA GLU A 59 1.90 11.16 30.49
C GLU A 59 3.17 11.92 30.12
N GLN A 60 4.34 11.31 30.33
CA GLN A 60 5.63 11.87 29.96
C GLN A 60 5.77 11.98 28.43
N LEU A 61 5.31 10.97 27.69
CA LEU A 61 5.32 10.97 26.22
C LEU A 61 4.39 12.03 25.62
N LEU A 62 3.24 12.29 26.26
CA LEU A 62 2.26 13.29 25.83
C LEU A 62 2.55 14.71 26.32
N ALA A 63 3.55 14.88 27.20
CA ALA A 63 3.94 16.18 27.72
C ALA A 63 4.38 17.14 26.59
N PRO A 64 4.12 18.46 26.70
CA PRO A 64 4.47 19.42 25.65
C PRO A 64 5.95 19.47 25.28
N ASP A 65 6.83 19.19 26.23
CA ASP A 65 8.29 19.17 26.14
C ASP A 65 8.87 17.78 25.80
N SER A 66 8.01 16.80 25.54
CA SER A 66 8.41 15.44 25.18
C SER A 66 9.13 15.38 23.83
N PRO A 67 10.21 14.58 23.68
CA PRO A 67 10.85 14.33 22.39
C PRO A 67 9.90 13.63 21.40
N PHE A 68 8.78 13.07 21.88
CA PHE A 68 7.74 12.50 21.04
C PHE A 68 7.15 13.50 20.05
N ARG A 69 7.10 14.80 20.38
CA ARG A 69 6.63 15.82 19.42
C ARG A 69 7.69 16.10 18.36
N GLU A 70 8.95 16.15 18.76
CA GLU A 70 10.07 16.53 17.90
C GLU A 70 10.22 15.57 16.71
N ILE A 71 10.02 14.26 16.92
CA ILE A 71 10.15 13.25 15.85
C ILE A 71 9.22 13.52 14.65
N PHE A 72 8.06 14.16 14.87
CA PHE A 72 7.10 14.46 13.80
C PHE A 72 7.47 15.70 12.99
N THR A 73 8.45 16.49 13.44
CA THR A 73 8.95 17.65 12.68
C THR A 73 9.88 17.25 11.53
N TYR A 74 10.45 16.04 11.59
CA TYR A 74 11.34 15.52 10.56
C TYR A 74 10.54 14.96 9.38
N PRO A 75 10.98 15.21 8.14
CA PRO A 75 10.29 14.71 6.95
C PRO A 75 10.41 13.19 6.86
N ALA A 76 9.26 12.50 6.78
CA ALA A 76 9.17 11.07 6.53
C ALA A 76 8.69 10.79 5.10
N ARG A 77 9.08 9.64 4.54
CA ARG A 77 8.60 9.22 3.21
C ARG A 77 7.09 8.98 3.27
N PHE A 78 6.35 9.74 2.46
CA PHE A 78 4.92 9.53 2.27
C PHE A 78 4.69 8.64 1.04
N ILE A 79 4.00 7.52 1.24
CA ILE A 79 3.70 6.56 0.18
C ILE A 79 2.22 6.74 -0.20
N LEU A 80 1.98 7.54 -1.23
CA LEU A 80 0.62 7.75 -1.76
C LEU A 80 0.08 6.50 -2.47
N ARG A 81 0.93 5.87 -3.30
CA ARG A 81 0.65 4.59 -3.95
C ARG A 81 1.84 3.67 -3.80
N SER A 82 1.59 2.36 -3.82
CA SER A 82 2.66 1.38 -3.77
C SER A 82 3.59 1.53 -4.98
N THR A 83 4.89 1.30 -4.79
CA THR A 83 5.85 1.32 -5.90
C THR A 83 5.45 0.37 -7.02
N MET A 84 4.89 -0.80 -6.69
CA MET A 84 4.38 -1.75 -7.68
C MET A 84 3.23 -1.20 -8.53
N HIS A 85 2.39 -0.32 -7.97
CA HIS A 85 1.35 0.35 -8.74
C HIS A 85 1.96 1.25 -9.82
N TYR A 86 2.90 2.12 -9.45
CA TYR A 86 3.60 2.97 -10.43
C TYR A 86 4.36 2.15 -11.46
N MET A 87 5.05 1.08 -11.05
CA MET A 87 5.74 0.19 -11.99
C MET A 87 4.77 -0.48 -12.95
N SER A 88 3.55 -0.82 -12.52
CA SER A 88 2.54 -1.38 -13.44
C SER A 88 2.07 -0.35 -14.46
N VAL A 89 1.86 0.90 -14.05
CA VAL A 89 1.50 2.01 -14.95
C VAL A 89 2.63 2.27 -15.95
N LEU A 90 3.86 2.42 -15.47
CA LEU A 90 5.05 2.63 -16.30
C LEU A 90 5.28 1.47 -17.28
N ASN A 91 5.12 0.22 -16.86
CA ASN A 91 5.23 -0.93 -17.77
C ASN A 91 4.19 -0.89 -18.90
N SER A 92 3.02 -0.30 -18.64
CA SER A 92 1.96 -0.17 -19.63
C SER A 92 2.23 1.02 -20.57
N ALA A 93 2.67 2.15 -20.01
CA ALA A 93 3.06 3.35 -20.75
C ALA A 93 4.28 3.11 -21.65
N CYS A 94 5.26 2.33 -21.19
CA CYS A 94 6.46 1.96 -21.95
C CYS A 94 6.24 0.80 -22.95
N HIS A 95 5.00 0.44 -23.26
CA HIS A 95 4.72 -0.52 -24.33
C HIS A 95 5.16 0.07 -25.68
N PRO A 96 5.76 -0.70 -26.60
CA PRO A 96 6.25 -0.17 -27.88
C PRO A 96 5.20 0.60 -28.70
N ASP A 97 3.93 0.21 -28.62
CA ASP A 97 2.85 0.93 -29.30
C ASP A 97 2.57 2.32 -28.70
N CYS A 98 2.73 2.50 -27.38
CA CYS A 98 2.54 3.79 -26.71
C CYS A 98 3.76 4.71 -26.80
N LEU A 99 4.94 4.16 -27.18
CA LEU A 99 6.16 4.92 -27.36
C LEU A 99 6.33 5.49 -28.78
N ARG A 100 5.41 5.19 -29.71
CA ARG A 100 5.45 5.72 -31.07
C ARG A 100 5.08 7.20 -31.13
N GLU A 101 4.11 7.59 -30.32
CA GLU A 101 3.61 8.95 -30.21
C GLU A 101 3.51 9.34 -28.73
N GLY A 102 4.03 10.52 -28.37
CA GLY A 102 4.04 10.96 -26.98
C GLY A 102 2.64 11.09 -26.36
N ILE A 103 1.61 11.34 -27.19
CA ILE A 103 0.23 11.42 -26.72
C ILE A 103 -0.30 10.07 -26.23
N ASP A 104 0.10 8.97 -26.87
CA ASP A 104 -0.31 7.62 -26.45
C ASP A 104 0.30 7.26 -25.11
N PHE A 105 1.55 7.68 -24.86
CA PHE A 105 2.21 7.57 -23.56
C PHE A 105 1.46 8.37 -22.48
N ASP A 106 1.09 9.61 -22.78
CA ASP A 106 0.35 10.50 -21.84
C ASP A 106 -1.00 9.90 -21.43
N ILE A 107 -1.75 9.42 -22.42
CA ILE A 107 -3.06 8.78 -22.20
C ILE A 107 -2.94 7.54 -21.30
N GLN A 108 -1.78 6.85 -21.27
CA GLN A 108 -1.58 5.77 -20.31
C GLN A 108 -1.40 6.28 -18.89
N LEU A 109 -0.76 7.43 -18.69
CA LEU A 109 -0.54 8.02 -17.37
C LEU A 109 -1.82 8.60 -16.76
N ASP A 110 -2.81 8.98 -17.58
CA ASP A 110 -4.11 9.49 -17.13
C ASP A 110 -4.83 8.56 -16.14
N VAL A 111 -4.48 7.28 -16.10
CA VAL A 111 -4.99 6.34 -15.08
C VAL A 111 -4.73 6.83 -13.65
N LEU A 112 -3.66 7.59 -13.41
CA LEU A 112 -3.29 8.16 -12.12
C LEU A 112 -4.28 9.25 -11.65
N SER A 113 -4.98 9.91 -12.57
CA SER A 113 -5.99 10.93 -12.27
C SER A 113 -7.33 10.33 -11.85
N ARG A 114 -7.64 9.09 -12.26
CA ARG A 114 -8.96 8.45 -12.09
C ARG A 114 -9.50 8.48 -10.66
N PRO A 115 -8.71 8.18 -9.60
CA PRO A 115 -9.22 8.18 -8.22
C PRO A 115 -9.71 9.56 -7.75
N PHE A 116 -9.21 10.64 -8.37
CA PHE A 116 -9.53 12.01 -7.97
C PHE A 116 -10.71 12.61 -8.74
N LEU A 117 -11.25 11.92 -9.76
CA LEU A 117 -12.34 12.45 -10.59
C LEU A 117 -13.60 12.76 -9.78
N HIS A 118 -13.84 12.03 -8.70
CA HIS A 118 -15.00 12.18 -7.82
C HIS A 118 -14.66 12.66 -6.40
N ASP A 119 -13.39 12.97 -6.11
CA ASP A 119 -13.01 13.53 -4.79
C ASP A 119 -13.43 15.00 -4.73
N LYS A 120 -14.11 15.39 -3.66
CA LYS A 120 -14.50 16.79 -3.42
C LYS A 120 -13.28 17.70 -3.25
N ARG A 121 -12.14 17.14 -2.82
CA ARG A 121 -10.86 17.81 -2.64
C ARG A 121 -9.98 17.78 -3.90
N ARG A 122 -10.56 17.49 -5.07
CA ARG A 122 -9.81 17.32 -6.32
C ARG A 122 -8.95 18.53 -6.63
N LEU A 123 -9.42 19.75 -6.37
CA LEU A 123 -8.69 20.98 -6.68
C LEU A 123 -7.44 21.12 -5.81
N GLU A 124 -7.58 20.81 -4.52
CA GLU A 124 -6.52 20.88 -3.51
C GLU A 124 -5.46 19.78 -3.71
N LEU A 125 -5.89 18.61 -4.20
CA LEU A 125 -5.02 17.46 -4.45
C LEU A 125 -4.47 17.42 -5.89
N TRP A 126 -4.95 18.28 -6.80
CA TRP A 126 -4.48 18.29 -8.18
C TRP A 126 -2.98 18.53 -8.33
N PRO A 127 -2.34 19.44 -7.55
CA PRO A 127 -0.89 19.59 -7.59
C PRO A 127 -0.14 18.29 -7.30
N LEU A 128 -0.65 17.45 -6.39
CA LEU A 128 -0.06 16.15 -6.09
C LEU A 128 -0.14 15.20 -7.29
N VAL A 129 -1.29 15.14 -7.97
CA VAL A 129 -1.47 14.33 -9.19
C VAL A 129 -0.53 14.80 -10.31
N ARG A 130 -0.37 16.11 -10.48
CA ARG A 130 0.56 16.66 -11.48
C ARG A 130 1.99 16.21 -11.25
N GLU A 131 2.45 16.19 -10.00
CA GLU A 131 3.79 15.68 -9.65
C GLU A 131 3.93 14.18 -9.95
N GLU A 132 2.89 13.39 -9.68
CA GLU A 132 2.90 11.96 -10.01
C GLU A 132 3.02 11.73 -11.52
N VAL A 133 2.20 12.44 -12.30
CA VAL A 133 2.23 12.35 -13.77
C VAL A 133 3.57 12.85 -14.30
N ALA A 134 4.09 13.98 -13.80
CA ALA A 134 5.36 14.54 -14.24
C ALA A 134 6.55 13.60 -13.94
N ALA A 135 6.56 12.94 -12.78
CA ALA A 135 7.58 11.94 -12.45
C ALA A 135 7.46 10.71 -13.35
N CYS A 136 6.25 10.15 -13.51
CA CYS A 136 6.03 9.02 -14.42
C CYS A 136 6.33 9.36 -15.89
N TRP A 137 6.12 10.62 -16.30
CA TRP A 137 6.50 11.12 -17.62
C TRP A 137 8.00 11.00 -17.88
N ARG A 138 8.81 11.24 -16.85
CA ARG A 138 10.26 11.01 -16.87
C ARG A 138 10.65 9.56 -16.60
N THR A 139 9.68 8.64 -16.57
CA THR A 139 9.85 7.23 -16.21
C THR A 139 10.36 6.97 -14.79
N ASP A 140 10.19 7.95 -13.90
CA ASP A 140 10.54 7.84 -12.48
C ASP A 140 9.35 7.38 -11.65
N VAL A 141 9.63 6.70 -10.54
CA VAL A 141 8.63 6.43 -9.50
C VAL A 141 8.48 7.67 -8.61
N PRO A 142 7.27 8.25 -8.48
CA PRO A 142 7.04 9.41 -7.63
C PRO A 142 7.48 9.17 -6.17
N LYS A 143 8.11 10.18 -5.57
CA LYS A 143 8.55 10.18 -4.18
C LYS A 143 8.07 11.45 -3.49
N PHE A 144 7.34 11.28 -2.39
CA PHE A 144 6.86 12.38 -1.56
C PHE A 144 7.43 12.27 -0.15
N THR A 145 7.57 13.42 0.50
CA THR A 145 7.96 13.52 1.90
C THR A 145 6.96 14.39 2.64
N ALA A 146 6.49 13.94 3.80
CA ALA A 146 5.56 14.67 4.64
C ALA A 146 6.19 14.91 6.01
N ARG A 147 5.90 16.06 6.62
CA ARG A 147 6.12 16.24 8.04
C ARG A 147 4.93 15.69 8.79
N GLY A 148 5.19 15.05 9.92
CA GLY A 148 4.15 14.45 10.74
C GLY A 148 3.37 15.44 11.61
N ASP A 149 3.86 16.68 11.73
CA ASP A 149 3.25 17.77 12.49
C ASP A 149 2.37 18.70 11.64
N SER A 150 2.11 18.34 10.38
CA SER A 150 1.25 19.06 9.45
C SER A 150 0.26 18.11 8.76
N ASP A 151 -0.88 18.65 8.34
CA ASP A 151 -1.88 17.99 7.50
C ASP A 151 -1.75 18.38 6.01
N SER A 152 -0.82 19.28 5.69
CA SER A 152 -0.48 19.70 4.33
C SER A 152 0.80 19.02 3.85
N LEU A 153 0.92 18.89 2.52
CA LEU A 153 2.08 18.27 1.88
C LEU A 153 2.79 19.28 0.98
N VAL A 154 4.05 19.58 1.31
CA VAL A 154 4.93 20.36 0.44
C VAL A 154 5.45 19.46 -0.66
N LEU A 155 5.22 19.85 -1.91
CA LEU A 155 5.58 19.10 -3.11
C LEU A 155 6.99 19.46 -3.59
N PRO A 156 7.64 18.60 -4.41
CA PRO A 156 8.95 18.89 -4.99
C PRO A 156 9.01 20.20 -5.79
N SER A 157 7.92 20.63 -6.41
CA SER A 157 7.81 21.94 -7.08
C SER A 157 7.83 23.14 -6.14
N GLY A 158 7.69 22.94 -4.84
CA GLY A 158 7.47 24.01 -3.86
C GLY A 158 5.99 24.40 -3.69
N GLU A 159 5.08 23.88 -4.53
CA GLU A 159 3.65 23.98 -4.29
C GLU A 159 3.25 23.20 -3.02
N THR A 160 2.15 23.59 -2.40
CA THR A 160 1.61 22.88 -1.22
C THR A 160 0.24 22.31 -1.54
N ALA A 161 0.09 20.99 -1.43
CA ALA A 161 -1.21 20.34 -1.42
C ALA A 161 -1.83 20.53 -0.03
N GLN A 162 -2.74 21.50 0.07
CA GLN A 162 -3.40 21.86 1.32
C GLN A 162 -4.37 20.76 1.76
N ALA A 163 -4.47 20.50 3.07
CA ALA A 163 -5.37 19.49 3.63
C ALA A 163 -5.25 18.12 2.93
N CYS A 164 -4.02 17.76 2.56
CA CYS A 164 -3.70 16.47 1.93
C CYS A 164 -4.09 15.32 2.86
N PHE A 165 -3.89 15.53 4.16
CA PHE A 165 -4.27 14.62 5.23
C PHE A 165 -5.50 15.15 5.96
N THR A 166 -6.31 14.25 6.52
CA THR A 166 -7.46 14.65 7.36
C THR A 166 -7.01 15.26 8.69
N ASP A 167 -5.85 14.84 9.19
CA ASP A 167 -5.23 15.31 10.42
C ASP A 167 -3.73 14.99 10.37
N SER A 168 -2.92 15.68 11.18
CA SER A 168 -1.49 15.42 11.29
C SER A 168 -1.22 14.02 11.87
N ALA A 169 -0.08 13.43 11.52
CA ALA A 169 0.33 12.15 12.09
C ALA A 169 0.61 12.26 13.60
N PHE A 170 1.08 13.43 14.06
CA PHE A 170 1.29 13.74 15.47
C PHE A 170 -0.02 13.65 16.25
N ASN A 171 -1.06 14.38 15.83
CA ASN A 171 -2.37 14.37 16.51
C ASN A 171 -2.97 12.96 16.55
N GLN A 172 -2.91 12.22 15.44
CA GLN A 172 -3.38 10.83 15.39
C GLN A 172 -2.60 9.92 16.34
N SER A 173 -1.28 10.12 16.45
CA SER A 173 -0.44 9.31 17.32
C SER A 173 -0.67 9.64 18.80
N GLN A 174 -0.92 10.91 19.14
CA GLN A 174 -1.33 11.30 20.49
C GLN A 174 -2.68 10.69 20.88
N GLN A 175 -3.66 10.71 19.97
CA GLN A 175 -4.96 10.05 20.18
C GLN A 175 -4.79 8.54 20.37
N ASN A 176 -3.96 7.87 19.55
CA ASN A 176 -3.72 6.44 19.73
C ASN A 176 -3.06 6.13 21.07
N LEU A 177 -2.08 6.94 21.50
CA LEU A 177 -1.40 6.77 22.77
C LEU A 177 -2.34 7.03 23.96
N SER A 178 -3.27 7.98 23.87
CA SER A 178 -4.26 8.20 24.93
C SER A 178 -5.20 7.01 25.12
N HIS A 179 -5.48 6.26 24.05
CA HIS A 179 -6.32 5.05 24.06
C HIS A 179 -5.59 3.76 24.48
N PHE A 180 -4.30 3.82 24.84
CA PHE A 180 -3.57 2.65 25.34
C PHE A 180 -4.20 2.04 26.60
N GLY A 181 -4.38 0.73 26.56
CA GLY A 181 -5.02 -0.04 27.62
C GLY A 181 -5.01 -1.55 27.31
N GLU A 182 -5.39 -2.35 28.30
CA GLU A 182 -5.34 -3.82 28.20
C GLU A 182 -6.29 -4.37 27.12
N ASP A 183 -7.42 -3.71 26.84
CA ASP A 183 -8.33 -4.12 25.77
C ASP A 183 -7.71 -3.95 24.38
N ASP A 184 -7.07 -2.81 24.11
CA ASP A 184 -6.34 -2.56 22.87
C ASP A 184 -5.14 -3.51 22.75
N LEU A 185 -4.38 -3.69 23.83
CA LEU A 185 -3.27 -4.66 23.87
C LEU A 185 -3.74 -6.08 23.53
N CYS A 186 -4.80 -6.55 24.17
CA CYS A 186 -5.38 -7.86 23.93
C CYS A 186 -5.78 -8.04 22.45
N TRP A 187 -6.37 -7.00 21.87
CA TRP A 187 -6.76 -7.00 20.46
C TRP A 187 -5.53 -6.99 19.51
N GLN A 188 -4.50 -6.19 19.79
CA GLN A 188 -3.27 -6.17 18.99
C GLN A 188 -2.51 -7.51 19.06
N VAL A 189 -2.44 -8.14 20.24
CA VAL A 189 -1.87 -9.48 20.40
C VAL A 189 -2.64 -10.53 19.59
N LYS A 190 -3.97 -10.45 19.55
CA LYS A 190 -4.78 -11.34 18.70
C LYS A 190 -4.46 -11.15 17.22
N LEU A 191 -4.21 -9.92 16.77
CA LEU A 191 -3.77 -9.69 15.39
C LEU A 191 -2.42 -10.31 15.10
N ILE A 192 -1.46 -10.13 16.00
CA ILE A 192 -0.12 -10.70 15.89
C ILE A 192 -0.27 -12.21 15.75
N ARG A 193 -0.83 -12.91 16.74
CA ARG A 193 -1.03 -14.37 16.68
C ARG A 193 -1.82 -14.84 15.46
N GLY A 194 -2.85 -14.09 15.05
CA GLY A 194 -3.67 -14.41 13.87
C GLY A 194 -2.90 -14.41 12.54
N ARG A 195 -1.80 -13.65 12.44
CA ARG A 195 -0.91 -13.69 11.26
C ARG A 195 -0.19 -15.03 11.13
N TRP A 196 0.26 -15.61 12.24
CA TRP A 196 1.02 -16.86 12.26
C TRP A 196 0.12 -18.11 12.17
N MET A 197 -1.07 -18.11 12.77
CA MET A 197 -2.01 -19.23 12.63
C MET A 197 -2.37 -19.54 11.16
N ARG A 198 -2.41 -18.51 10.31
CA ARG A 198 -2.71 -18.65 8.88
C ARG A 198 -1.56 -19.30 8.09
N ALA A 199 -0.32 -19.17 8.55
CA ALA A 199 0.82 -19.85 7.96
C ALA A 199 0.87 -21.34 8.37
N MET A 200 0.57 -21.65 9.64
CA MET A 200 0.58 -23.02 10.17
C MET A 200 -0.51 -23.93 9.56
N GLN A 201 -1.68 -23.38 9.22
CA GLN A 201 -2.75 -24.14 8.53
C GLN A 201 -2.40 -24.47 7.06
N GLU A 202 -1.54 -23.67 6.43
CA GLU A 202 -1.07 -23.92 5.06
C GLU A 202 -0.05 -25.07 5.03
N ASP A 203 0.77 -25.23 6.07
CA ASP A 203 1.77 -26.31 6.19
C ASP A 203 1.18 -27.67 6.64
N SER A 204 0.19 -27.67 7.54
CA SER A 204 -0.37 -28.91 8.11
C SER A 204 -1.37 -29.63 7.20
N SER A 205 -1.90 -28.95 6.17
CA SER A 205 -2.92 -29.53 5.29
C SER A 205 -2.38 -30.49 4.23
N GLY A 206 -1.04 -30.59 4.03
CA GLY A 206 -0.41 -31.51 3.08
C GLY A 206 -0.90 -31.40 1.63
N MET A 207 -1.81 -30.47 1.33
CA MET A 207 -2.35 -30.26 0.01
C MET A 207 -1.34 -29.41 -0.75
N PRO A 208 -0.75 -29.92 -1.85
CA PRO A 208 -0.05 -29.03 -2.76
C PRO A 208 -1.05 -27.94 -3.14
N ARG A 209 -0.62 -26.67 -3.06
CA ARG A 209 -1.42 -25.54 -3.56
C ARG A 209 -2.03 -26.00 -4.88
N PRO A 210 -3.37 -26.04 -5.04
CA PRO A 210 -3.93 -26.29 -6.36
C PRO A 210 -3.22 -25.27 -7.25
N PRO A 211 -2.56 -25.69 -8.35
CA PRO A 211 -1.89 -24.75 -9.23
C PRO A 211 -2.94 -23.69 -9.49
N SER A 212 -2.68 -22.45 -9.09
CA SER A 212 -3.67 -21.39 -9.16
C SER A 212 -4.25 -21.45 -10.56
N THR A 213 -5.44 -22.02 -10.72
CA THR A 213 -6.14 -22.12 -11.99
C THR A 213 -6.78 -20.77 -12.18
N THR A 214 -5.94 -19.73 -12.17
CA THR A 214 -6.03 -18.70 -13.17
C THR A 214 -5.66 -19.40 -14.47
N THR A 215 -6.64 -20.11 -15.04
CA THR A 215 -6.56 -20.70 -16.37
C THR A 215 -5.94 -19.66 -17.27
N SER A 216 -4.81 -20.02 -17.86
CA SER A 216 -4.01 -19.19 -18.72
C SER A 216 -4.87 -18.70 -19.89
N ARG A 217 -5.38 -17.47 -19.77
CA ARG A 217 -5.90 -16.70 -20.91
C ARG A 217 -4.84 -15.76 -21.48
N TRP A 218 -3.57 -16.08 -21.24
CA TRP A 218 -2.43 -15.23 -21.58
C TRP A 218 -1.79 -15.58 -22.93
N SER A 219 -2.17 -16.71 -23.53
CA SER A 219 -1.54 -17.25 -24.75
C SER A 219 -2.21 -16.85 -26.08
N ARG A 220 -3.14 -15.90 -26.11
CA ARG A 220 -3.85 -15.53 -27.36
C ARG A 220 -4.01 -14.02 -27.52
N TRP A 221 -2.90 -13.29 -27.64
CA TRP A 221 -2.92 -11.84 -27.85
C TRP A 221 -1.78 -11.41 -28.77
N THR A 222 -1.93 -11.74 -30.05
CA THR A 222 -1.16 -11.15 -31.15
C THR A 222 -2.18 -10.44 -32.06
N GLY A 223 -2.10 -9.11 -32.14
CA GLY A 223 -2.79 -8.33 -33.17
C GLY A 223 -3.72 -7.21 -32.67
N ARG A 224 -3.47 -6.00 -33.20
CA ARG A 224 -4.32 -4.85 -33.60
C ARG A 224 -5.60 -4.46 -32.82
N ASN A 225 -5.96 -5.12 -31.73
CA ASN A 225 -7.22 -4.93 -31.00
C ASN A 225 -7.00 -4.63 -29.50
N TRP A 226 -5.92 -3.92 -29.16
CA TRP A 226 -5.61 -3.52 -27.78
C TRP A 226 -6.60 -2.47 -27.25
N TRP A 227 -6.97 -1.50 -28.10
CA TRP A 227 -7.88 -0.40 -27.78
C TRP A 227 -9.31 -0.83 -27.42
N THR A 228 -9.87 -1.83 -28.11
CA THR A 228 -11.28 -2.26 -27.93
C THR A 228 -11.51 -3.27 -26.80
N ARG A 229 -10.47 -3.72 -26.09
CA ARG A 229 -10.57 -4.73 -25.01
C ARG A 229 -10.15 -4.24 -23.62
N ARG A 230 -10.01 -2.92 -23.46
CA ARG A 230 -9.74 -2.17 -22.22
C ARG A 230 -10.60 -2.63 -21.03
N SER A 231 -11.89 -2.94 -21.29
CA SER A 231 -12.89 -3.31 -20.27
C SER A 231 -12.55 -4.57 -19.45
N ARG A 232 -11.69 -5.46 -19.97
CA ARG A 232 -11.33 -6.73 -19.29
C ARG A 232 -10.07 -6.62 -18.44
N TRP A 233 -9.16 -5.68 -18.77
CA TRP A 233 -8.00 -5.34 -17.95
C TRP A 233 -8.41 -4.51 -16.73
N ASP A 234 -9.36 -3.59 -16.92
CA ASP A 234 -10.03 -2.87 -15.84
C ASP A 234 -10.64 -3.88 -14.84
N ALA A 235 -11.31 -4.94 -15.28
CA ALA A 235 -11.96 -5.91 -14.37
C ALA A 235 -11.00 -6.78 -13.52
N VAL A 236 -9.75 -7.03 -13.94
CA VAL A 236 -8.81 -7.88 -13.18
C VAL A 236 -8.14 -7.12 -12.03
N TRP A 237 -7.92 -5.81 -12.21
CA TRP A 237 -7.35 -4.94 -11.18
C TRP A 237 -8.40 -4.13 -10.40
N ASN A 238 -9.58 -3.89 -10.99
CA ASN A 238 -10.74 -3.31 -10.29
C ASN A 238 -11.55 -4.34 -9.50
N ALA A 239 -11.22 -5.64 -9.61
CA ALA A 239 -11.85 -6.61 -8.74
C ALA A 239 -11.30 -6.43 -7.30
N PRO A 240 -12.16 -6.35 -6.28
CA PRO A 240 -11.81 -5.97 -4.92
C PRO A 240 -10.82 -6.93 -4.22
N GLN A 241 -10.35 -7.98 -4.88
CA GLN A 241 -9.35 -8.91 -4.34
C GLN A 241 -7.98 -8.28 -3.99
N PHE A 242 -7.56 -7.17 -4.63
CA PHE A 242 -6.36 -6.43 -4.21
C PHE A 242 -6.67 -5.18 -3.37
N ALA A 243 -7.97 -4.88 -3.21
CA ALA A 243 -8.53 -3.89 -2.30
C ALA A 243 -9.31 -4.56 -1.15
N LYS A 244 -8.86 -5.74 -0.71
CA LYS A 244 -9.11 -6.15 0.67
C LYS A 244 -7.99 -5.57 1.52
N PRO A 245 -8.13 -4.38 2.12
CA PRO A 245 -7.41 -4.16 3.35
C PRO A 245 -7.82 -5.31 4.26
N MET A 246 -6.85 -5.97 4.90
CA MET A 246 -7.20 -6.69 6.10
C MET A 246 -7.75 -5.62 7.03
N ALA A 247 -9.08 -5.54 7.12
CA ALA A 247 -9.79 -4.67 8.01
C ALA A 247 -9.54 -5.18 9.43
N SER A 248 -8.34 -4.93 9.93
CA SER A 248 -8.09 -4.85 11.35
C SER A 248 -8.21 -3.37 11.68
N ARG A 249 -9.44 -2.93 11.99
CA ARG A 249 -9.67 -1.69 12.74
C ARG A 249 -8.75 -1.76 13.94
N ASP A 250 -7.74 -0.87 14.03
CA ASP A 250 -7.02 -0.49 15.26
C ASP A 250 -5.48 -0.71 15.35
N GLY A 251 -4.75 -0.86 14.23
CA GLY A 251 -3.28 -0.87 14.28
C GLY A 251 -2.64 0.53 14.31
N TRP A 252 -1.57 0.72 15.11
CA TRP A 252 -0.81 1.97 15.29
C TRP A 252 -0.28 2.63 14.01
N PHE A 253 0.08 1.83 13.00
CA PHE A 253 0.55 2.32 11.69
C PHE A 253 -0.57 2.50 10.66
N SER A 254 -1.78 2.01 10.97
CA SER A 254 -2.83 1.83 9.96
C SER A 254 -3.73 3.06 9.80
N ARG A 255 -3.92 3.90 10.83
CA ARG A 255 -4.90 5.01 10.75
C ARG A 255 -4.46 6.15 9.82
N ALA A 256 -3.19 6.53 9.83
CA ALA A 256 -2.66 7.55 8.92
C ALA A 256 -2.63 7.08 7.45
N TYR A 257 -2.26 5.81 7.23
CA TYR A 257 -2.21 5.20 5.90
C TYR A 257 -3.61 4.93 5.32
N LEU A 258 -4.55 4.45 6.15
CA LEU A 258 -5.91 4.10 5.72
C LEU A 258 -6.79 5.34 5.50
N ARG A 259 -6.60 6.47 6.19
CA ARG A 259 -7.45 7.65 5.96
C ARG A 259 -7.20 8.31 4.61
N VAL A 260 -5.95 8.32 4.13
CA VAL A 260 -5.67 8.82 2.77
C VAL A 260 -6.23 7.87 1.73
N THR A 261 -6.06 6.55 1.89
CA THR A 261 -6.60 5.58 0.92
C THR A 261 -8.12 5.47 0.96
N ASN A 262 -8.78 5.55 2.13
CA ASN A 262 -10.25 5.53 2.24
C ASN A 262 -10.91 6.87 1.92
N SER A 263 -10.20 8.00 2.06
CA SER A 263 -10.71 9.28 1.56
C SER A 263 -10.62 9.38 0.03
N LEU A 264 -9.65 8.69 -0.58
CA LEU A 264 -9.51 8.57 -2.04
C LEU A 264 -10.31 7.40 -2.65
N CYS A 265 -10.72 6.43 -1.83
CA CYS A 265 -11.67 5.37 -2.19
C CYS A 265 -12.93 5.52 -1.32
N GLY A 266 -13.85 6.39 -1.77
CA GLY A 266 -15.23 6.58 -1.33
C GLY A 266 -15.68 5.94 0.00
N GLN A 267 -16.08 6.78 0.95
CA GLN A 267 -16.75 6.39 2.20
C GLN A 267 -17.97 5.49 1.93
N TRP A 268 -17.91 4.24 2.39
CA TRP A 268 -19.10 3.39 2.56
C TRP A 268 -19.49 3.40 4.05
N ASN A 269 -20.54 4.13 4.35
CA ASN A 269 -21.16 4.18 5.68
C ASN A 269 -22.07 2.95 5.86
N TRP A 270 -21.76 2.07 6.81
CA TRP A 270 -22.70 1.03 7.25
C TRP A 270 -23.26 1.42 8.61
N ASN A 271 -24.34 2.22 8.59
CA ASN A 271 -25.32 2.22 9.67
C ASN A 271 -26.38 1.18 9.30
N SER A 272 -26.31 -0.02 9.88
CA SER A 272 -27.46 -0.93 9.88
C SER A 272 -28.33 -0.59 11.08
N THR A 273 -29.30 0.30 10.83
CA THR A 273 -30.48 0.49 11.66
C THR A 273 -31.24 -0.82 11.77
N THR A 274 -31.60 -1.17 13.00
CA THR A 274 -32.56 -2.21 13.38
C THR A 274 -33.96 -1.95 12.79
N ALA A 275 -34.52 -2.93 12.09
CA ALA A 275 -35.96 -3.23 11.96
C ALA A 275 -36.04 -4.59 11.21
N GLY A 276 -36.69 -5.65 11.65
CA GLY A 276 -37.92 -5.73 12.44
C GLY A 276 -39.11 -5.93 11.50
N ALA A 277 -39.37 -7.17 11.10
CA ALA A 277 -40.64 -7.73 10.60
C ALA A 277 -40.40 -9.24 10.40
N GLY A 278 -41.20 -10.16 10.94
CA GLY A 278 -42.66 -10.13 10.87
C GLY A 278 -43.07 -10.80 9.57
#